data_AF-A0A167G4H1-F1
#
_entry.id   AF-A0A167G4H1-F1
#
_cell.length_a   1.000
_cell.length_b   1.000
_cell.length_c   1.000
_cell.angle_alpha   90.00
_cell.angle_beta   90.00
_cell.angle_gamma   90.00
#
_symmetry.space_group_name_H-M   'P 1'
#
loop_
_entity.id
_entity.type
_entity.pdbx_description
1 polymer ?
#
loop_
_entity_poly.entity_id
_entity_poly.type
_entity_poly.pdbx_seq_one_letter_code
_entity_poly.pdbx_strand_id
1 'polypeptide(L)'
;MSQLNKECLPEGFTYFPQVISFDKSLALYEHLTTSLPWQQPKIQVYGKYHLIPRLQCFVADPSVHYGYSGKSLDNVPWLPALDAMRQRLKNQYDKSFNALLVNWYRDGMDTMGWHSDDEKELGNKPLIASVSLGAPRLFKIRHRQTREVTSFVLETGSLLIMSGDSQHDYEHSLPKQTKVKQGRINLTFRTVG
;
A
#
# COMPACT_ATOMS: atom_id res chain seq x y z
N MET A 1 17.51 -14.14 -6.32
CA MET A 1 16.13 -13.82 -5.93
C MET A 1 15.24 -14.21 -7.09
N SER A 2 14.39 -15.24 -6.95
CA SER A 2 13.47 -15.61 -8.03
C SER A 2 12.39 -14.55 -8.15
N GLN A 3 12.55 -13.65 -9.13
CA GLN A 3 11.45 -12.81 -9.58
C GLN A 3 10.32 -13.75 -9.99
N LEU A 4 9.15 -13.65 -9.36
CA LEU A 4 7.94 -14.11 -10.04
C LEU A 4 7.83 -13.22 -11.28
N ASN A 5 8.05 -13.82 -12.45
CA ASN A 5 8.40 -13.15 -13.69
C ASN A 5 7.57 -11.88 -13.95
N LYS A 6 8.26 -10.84 -14.43
CA LYS A 6 7.70 -9.66 -15.10
C LYS A 6 6.65 -10.02 -16.17
N GLU A 7 6.69 -11.25 -16.68
CA GLU A 7 5.82 -11.80 -17.73
C GLU A 7 4.39 -12.14 -17.28
N CYS A 8 4.08 -12.25 -15.98
CA CYS A 8 2.74 -12.61 -15.51
C CYS A 8 1.89 -11.44 -15.00
N LEU A 9 2.51 -10.28 -14.75
CA LEU A 9 1.80 -9.10 -14.26
C LEU A 9 1.59 -8.09 -15.40
N PRO A 10 0.51 -7.31 -15.37
CA PRO A 10 0.30 -6.25 -16.34
C PRO A 10 1.44 -5.22 -16.33
N GLU A 11 1.55 -4.47 -17.42
CA GLU A 11 2.57 -3.42 -17.54
C GLU A 11 2.46 -2.41 -16.38
N GLY A 12 3.62 -1.94 -15.92
CA GLY A 12 3.73 -1.03 -14.79
C GLY A 12 3.72 -1.73 -13.42
N PHE A 13 3.43 -3.03 -13.33
CA PHE A 13 3.52 -3.80 -12.09
C PHE A 13 4.76 -4.69 -12.06
N THR A 14 5.49 -4.72 -10.94
CA THR A 14 6.61 -5.65 -10.74
C THR A 14 6.61 -6.17 -9.30
N TYR A 15 6.62 -7.49 -9.14
CA TYR A 15 6.55 -8.14 -7.84
C TYR A 15 7.86 -8.81 -7.45
N PHE A 16 8.35 -8.50 -6.26
CA PHE A 16 9.53 -9.08 -5.67
C PHE A 16 9.13 -9.86 -4.41
N PRO A 17 9.14 -11.20 -4.45
CA PRO A 17 8.92 -11.98 -3.25
C PRO A 17 10.11 -11.82 -2.30
N GLN A 18 9.83 -11.74 -0.99
CA GLN A 18 10.85 -11.87 0.08
C GLN A 18 12.00 -10.85 0.02
N VAL A 19 11.70 -9.56 -0.20
CA VAL A 19 12.69 -8.48 -0.06
C VAL A 19 13.06 -8.20 1.41
N ILE A 20 12.24 -8.68 2.34
CA ILE A 20 12.50 -8.69 3.79
C ILE A 20 12.37 -10.14 4.26
N SER A 21 13.30 -10.60 5.11
CA SER A 21 13.20 -11.95 5.70
C SER A 21 11.95 -12.08 6.57
N PHE A 22 11.50 -13.32 6.79
CA PHE A 22 10.32 -13.59 7.63
C PHE A 22 10.47 -12.97 9.03
N ASP A 23 11.58 -13.22 9.73
CA ASP A 23 11.80 -12.72 11.10
C ASP A 23 11.79 -11.19 11.17
N LYS A 24 12.42 -10.52 10.21
CA LYS A 24 12.42 -9.05 10.12
C LYS A 24 11.03 -8.52 9.81
N SER A 25 10.27 -9.23 8.96
CA SER A 25 8.90 -8.86 8.62
C SER A 25 7.96 -9.00 9.81
N LEU A 26 8.11 -10.07 10.60
CA LEU A 26 7.34 -10.31 11.81
C LEU A 26 7.66 -9.27 12.89
N ALA A 27 8.95 -9.04 13.18
CA ALA A 27 9.37 -8.02 14.14
C ALA A 27 8.89 -6.61 13.75
N LEU A 28 8.96 -6.25 12.46
CA LEU A 28 8.45 -4.98 11.99
C LEU A 28 6.92 -4.91 12.11
N TYR A 29 6.20 -5.98 11.75
CA TYR A 29 4.75 -6.04 11.92
C TYR A 29 4.35 -5.78 13.38
N GLU A 30 4.93 -6.50 14.34
CA GLU A 30 4.65 -6.35 15.78
C GLU A 30 5.01 -4.96 16.32
N HIS A 31 6.12 -4.39 15.85
CA HIS A 31 6.51 -3.05 16.22
C HIS A 31 5.49 -2.01 15.71
N LEU A 32 5.06 -2.11 14.46
CA LEU A 32 4.16 -1.13 13.85
C LEU A 32 2.73 -1.20 14.42
N THR A 33 2.23 -2.40 14.78
CA THR A 33 0.88 -2.53 15.39
C THR A 33 0.77 -1.77 16.70
N THR A 34 1.87 -1.65 17.45
CA THR A 34 1.92 -0.98 18.77
C THR A 34 2.43 0.46 18.71
N SER A 35 3.23 0.83 17.71
CA SER A 35 3.92 2.13 17.66
C SER A 35 3.24 3.19 16.79
N LEU A 36 2.38 2.79 15.84
CA LEU A 36 1.68 3.75 14.98
C LEU A 36 0.35 4.19 15.61
N PRO A 37 0.01 5.49 15.54
CA PRO A 37 -1.29 5.99 16.00
C PRO A 37 -2.36 5.70 14.93
N TRP A 38 -2.88 4.49 14.95
CA TRP A 38 -3.88 4.01 14.00
C TRP A 38 -5.18 4.81 14.05
N GLN A 39 -5.70 5.14 12.87
CA GLN A 39 -6.98 5.82 12.70
C GLN A 39 -7.94 4.97 11.87
N GLN A 40 -9.24 5.11 12.12
CA GLN A 40 -10.30 4.51 11.31
C GLN A 40 -11.30 5.59 10.89
N PRO A 41 -11.00 6.38 9.84
CA PRO A 41 -11.89 7.44 9.42
C PRO A 41 -13.23 6.91 8.88
N LYS A 42 -14.23 7.80 8.87
CA LYS A 42 -15.52 7.57 8.23
C LYS A 42 -15.53 8.17 6.83
N ILE A 43 -16.02 7.41 5.86
CA ILE A 43 -16.31 7.87 4.50
C ILE A 43 -17.82 7.88 4.26
N GLN A 44 -18.28 8.75 3.38
CA GLN A 44 -19.68 8.77 2.96
C GLN A 44 -19.86 7.91 1.71
N VAL A 45 -20.74 6.92 1.79
CA VAL A 45 -21.09 6.02 0.68
C VAL A 45 -22.62 5.97 0.61
N TYR A 46 -23.19 6.28 -0.56
CA TYR A 46 -24.65 6.37 -0.76
C TYR A 46 -25.36 7.22 0.32
N GLY A 47 -24.78 8.37 0.66
CA GLY A 47 -25.34 9.29 1.66
C GLY A 47 -25.12 8.90 3.13
N LYS A 48 -24.65 7.68 3.42
CA LYS A 48 -24.42 7.19 4.80
C LYS A 48 -22.94 7.17 5.14
N TYR A 49 -22.61 7.48 6.39
CA TYR A 49 -21.24 7.42 6.91
C TYR A 49 -20.90 6.00 7.39
N HIS A 50 -19.82 5.45 6.86
CA HIS A 50 -19.29 4.15 7.23
C HIS A 50 -17.82 4.28 7.61
N LEU A 51 -17.38 3.55 8.63
CA LEU A 51 -15.96 3.38 8.90
C LEU A 51 -15.31 2.68 7.72
N ILE A 52 -14.12 3.13 7.31
CA ILE A 52 -13.35 2.38 6.33
C ILE A 52 -13.01 0.99 6.91
N PRO A 53 -13.02 -0.07 6.09
CA PRO A 53 -12.78 -1.44 6.55
C PRO A 53 -11.28 -1.73 6.64
N ARG A 54 -10.55 -0.91 7.39
CA ARG A 54 -9.13 -1.04 7.73
C ARG A 54 -8.73 0.07 8.71
N LEU A 55 -7.63 -0.11 9.41
CA LEU A 55 -6.96 1.00 10.08
C LEU A 55 -5.93 1.63 9.14
N GLN A 56 -5.65 2.91 9.30
CA GLN A 56 -4.63 3.60 8.53
C GLN A 56 -3.82 4.58 9.37
N CYS A 57 -2.61 4.86 8.90
CA CYS A 57 -1.74 5.90 9.44
C CYS A 57 -1.02 6.55 8.26
N PHE A 58 -0.84 7.87 8.31
CA PHE A 58 -0.14 8.61 7.26
C PHE A 58 1.16 9.18 7.82
N VAL A 59 2.27 8.74 7.25
CA VAL A 59 3.63 9.13 7.64
C VAL A 59 4.19 9.99 6.52
N ALA A 60 4.72 11.17 6.82
CA ALA A 60 5.27 12.03 5.78
C ALA A 60 6.33 13.00 6.29
N ASP A 61 7.07 13.58 5.35
CA ASP A 61 7.96 14.70 5.66
C ASP A 61 7.15 15.92 6.13
N PRO A 62 7.71 16.78 7.01
CA PRO A 62 6.99 17.93 7.57
C PRO A 62 6.43 18.91 6.53
N SER A 63 7.06 18.98 5.34
CA SER A 63 6.63 19.85 4.25
C SER A 63 5.50 19.29 3.40
N VAL A 64 5.11 18.03 3.61
CA VAL A 64 4.07 17.37 2.83
C VAL A 64 2.74 17.60 3.52
N HIS A 65 1.82 18.29 2.86
CA HIS A 65 0.42 18.40 3.28
C HIS A 65 -0.41 17.49 2.37
N TYR A 66 -0.69 16.28 2.82
CA TYR A 66 -1.48 15.31 2.06
C TYR A 66 -2.80 15.07 2.78
N GLY A 67 -3.91 15.32 2.07
CA GLY A 67 -5.25 15.12 2.58
C GLY A 67 -5.99 14.08 1.74
N TYR A 68 -6.45 13.00 2.36
CA TYR A 68 -7.41 12.11 1.70
C TYR A 68 -8.84 12.67 1.91
N SER A 69 -9.59 12.87 0.82
CA SER A 69 -11.00 13.30 0.86
C SER A 69 -11.24 14.66 1.57
N GLY A 70 -10.34 15.62 1.42
CA GLY A 70 -10.52 17.00 1.91
C GLY A 70 -10.42 17.18 3.43
N LYS A 71 -9.98 16.16 4.17
CA LYS A 71 -9.63 16.27 5.59
C LYS A 71 -8.11 16.22 5.73
N SER A 72 -7.54 17.20 6.43
CA SER A 72 -6.14 17.12 6.88
C SER A 72 -6.03 15.87 7.74
N LEU A 73 -5.28 14.87 7.27
CA LEU A 73 -4.84 13.79 8.16
C LEU A 73 -3.70 14.36 9.00
N ASP A 74 -3.67 14.01 10.28
CA ASP A 74 -2.51 14.34 11.12
C ASP A 74 -1.35 13.45 10.66
N ASN A 75 -0.46 14.02 9.86
CA ASN A 75 0.75 13.34 9.43
C ASN A 75 1.61 13.06 10.65
N VAL A 76 2.18 11.86 10.71
CA VAL A 76 3.11 11.48 11.79
C VAL A 76 4.54 11.43 11.27
N PRO A 77 5.54 11.69 12.13
CA PRO A 77 6.93 11.61 11.72
C PRO A 77 7.32 10.17 11.39
N TRP A 78 8.37 10.04 10.57
CA TRP A 78 8.94 8.74 10.23
C TRP A 78 9.50 8.03 11.47
N LEU A 79 9.02 6.81 11.71
CA LEU A 79 9.73 5.89 12.62
C LEU A 79 11.07 5.48 11.98
N PRO A 80 12.15 5.27 12.76
CA PRO A 80 13.47 4.95 12.22
C PRO A 80 13.48 3.76 11.25
N ALA A 81 12.69 2.72 11.53
CA ALA A 81 12.58 1.56 10.64
C ALA A 81 11.94 1.91 9.28
N LEU A 82 10.92 2.77 9.27
CA LEU A 82 10.24 3.21 8.06
C LEU A 82 11.12 4.17 7.25
N ASP A 83 11.86 5.07 7.90
CA ASP A 83 12.83 5.93 7.23
C ASP A 83 13.97 5.11 6.62
N ALA A 84 14.50 4.11 7.32
CA ALA A 84 15.54 3.24 6.76
C ALA A 84 15.06 2.50 5.50
N MET A 85 13.80 2.03 5.48
CA MET A 85 13.20 1.44 4.27
C MET A 85 13.06 2.47 3.15
N ARG A 86 12.58 3.68 3.47
CA ARG A 86 12.45 4.80 2.55
C ARG A 86 13.76 5.17 1.88
N GLN A 87 14.85 5.28 2.64
CA GLN A 87 16.19 5.59 2.10
C GLN A 87 16.69 4.47 1.18
N ARG A 88 16.44 3.20 1.52
CA ARG A 88 16.80 2.07 0.64
C ARG A 88 16.04 2.09 -0.68
N LEU A 89 14.73 2.35 -0.63
CA LEU A 89 13.91 2.51 -1.84
C LEU A 89 14.40 3.69 -2.67
N LYS A 90 14.69 4.83 -2.03
CA LYS A 90 15.25 6.01 -2.70
C LYS A 90 16.51 5.69 -3.47
N ASN A 91 17.48 5.04 -2.82
CA ASN A 91 18.76 4.69 -3.45
C ASN A 91 18.58 3.65 -4.57
N GLN A 92 17.65 2.72 -4.42
CA GLN A 92 17.41 1.67 -5.42
C GLN A 92 16.71 2.18 -6.68
N TYR A 93 15.79 3.13 -6.55
CA TYR A 93 14.97 3.62 -7.66
C TYR A 93 15.34 5.01 -8.14
N ASP A 94 16.31 5.67 -7.50
CA ASP A 94 16.70 7.07 -7.76
C ASP A 94 15.49 8.02 -7.77
N LYS A 95 14.60 7.83 -6.79
CA LYS A 95 13.37 8.61 -6.60
C LYS A 95 13.15 8.91 -5.14
N SER A 96 12.68 10.11 -4.84
CA SER A 96 12.23 10.44 -3.49
C SER A 96 11.04 9.57 -3.09
N PHE A 97 10.85 9.41 -1.79
CA PHE A 97 9.60 8.96 -1.20
C PHE A 97 9.40 9.83 0.04
N ASN A 98 8.50 10.80 -0.02
CA ASN A 98 8.28 11.78 1.05
C ASN A 98 6.96 11.55 1.80
N ALA A 99 6.19 10.55 1.38
CA ALA A 99 4.96 10.12 2.01
C ALA A 99 4.85 8.59 2.06
N LEU A 100 4.15 8.09 3.07
CA LEU A 100 3.85 6.70 3.28
C LEU A 100 2.43 6.57 3.84
N LEU A 101 1.55 5.93 3.07
CA LEU A 101 0.26 5.48 3.57
C LEU A 101 0.40 4.06 4.12
N VAL A 102 0.16 3.92 5.41
CA VAL A 102 0.14 2.63 6.09
C VAL A 102 -1.29 2.16 6.24
N ASN A 103 -1.60 0.95 5.79
CA ASN A 103 -2.91 0.32 5.96
C ASN A 103 -2.76 -0.96 6.78
N TRP A 104 -3.51 -1.09 7.89
CA TRP A 104 -3.59 -2.32 8.67
C TRP A 104 -4.97 -2.95 8.51
N TYR A 105 -4.99 -4.10 7.83
CA TYR A 105 -6.15 -4.97 7.69
C TYR A 105 -6.10 -5.95 8.86
N ARG A 106 -7.00 -5.82 9.82
CA ARG A 106 -6.96 -6.61 11.07
C ARG A 106 -7.20 -8.10 10.83
N ASP A 107 -7.98 -8.41 9.81
CA ASP A 107 -8.28 -9.75 9.35
C ASP A 107 -8.75 -9.73 7.87
N GLY A 108 -9.33 -10.84 7.40
CA GLY A 108 -9.92 -10.96 6.08
C GLY A 108 -11.26 -10.24 5.86
N MET A 109 -11.86 -9.63 6.89
CA MET A 109 -13.06 -8.80 6.78
C MET A 109 -12.72 -7.37 6.35
N ASP A 110 -11.54 -6.89 6.75
CA ASP A 110 -10.97 -5.63 6.28
C ASP A 110 -10.55 -5.75 4.79
N THR A 111 -10.85 -4.70 4.01
CA THR A 111 -10.76 -4.72 2.54
C THR A 111 -10.36 -3.38 1.95
N MET A 112 -9.99 -3.42 0.67
CA MET A 112 -9.93 -2.23 -0.18
C MET A 112 -10.62 -2.55 -1.49
N GLY A 113 -11.62 -1.74 -1.85
CA GLY A 113 -12.35 -1.90 -3.11
C GLY A 113 -11.47 -1.61 -4.32
N TRP A 114 -12.04 -1.75 -5.51
CA TRP A 114 -11.37 -1.33 -6.74
C TRP A 114 -11.10 0.18 -6.71
N HIS A 115 -9.85 0.55 -6.92
CA HIS A 115 -9.37 1.93 -6.97
C HIS A 115 -8.07 2.01 -7.76
N SER A 116 -7.66 3.22 -8.10
CA SER A 116 -6.32 3.55 -8.56
C SER A 116 -5.74 4.58 -7.60
N ASP A 117 -4.41 4.62 -7.46
CA ASP A 117 -3.74 5.70 -6.72
C ASP A 117 -3.54 6.89 -7.69
N ASP A 118 -4.63 7.58 -8.02
CA ASP A 118 -4.72 8.65 -9.02
C ASP A 118 -4.92 10.06 -8.41
N GLU A 119 -4.54 10.22 -7.14
CA GLU A 119 -4.55 11.54 -6.49
C GLU A 119 -3.63 12.52 -7.24
N LYS A 120 -4.10 13.75 -7.49
CA LYS A 120 -3.40 14.74 -8.32
C LYS A 120 -1.99 15.04 -7.82
N GLU A 121 -1.83 15.01 -6.50
CA GLU A 121 -0.59 15.28 -5.78
C GLU A 121 0.48 14.21 -6.01
N LEU A 122 0.14 13.06 -6.61
CA LEU A 122 1.09 12.01 -7.01
C LEU A 122 1.66 12.23 -8.43
N GLY A 123 1.11 13.18 -9.18
CA GLY A 123 1.46 13.43 -10.59
C GLY A 123 0.96 12.34 -11.55
N ASN A 124 1.37 12.45 -12.82
CA ASN A 124 0.78 11.64 -13.90
C ASN A 124 1.23 10.17 -13.94
N LYS A 125 2.49 9.89 -13.59
CA LYS A 125 3.09 8.54 -13.66
C LYS A 125 3.83 8.23 -12.36
N PRO A 126 3.13 8.11 -11.22
CA PRO A 126 3.78 7.96 -9.93
C PRO A 126 4.54 6.64 -9.86
N LEU A 127 5.68 6.66 -9.17
CA LEU A 127 6.34 5.45 -8.69
C LEU A 127 5.84 5.15 -7.28
N ILE A 128 5.16 4.02 -7.12
CA ILE A 128 4.62 3.57 -5.84
C ILE A 128 5.28 2.26 -5.44
N ALA A 129 5.80 2.20 -4.23
CA ALA A 129 6.39 1.00 -3.65
C ALA A 129 5.52 0.50 -2.50
N SER A 130 4.95 -0.70 -2.66
CA SER A 130 4.02 -1.32 -1.70
C SER A 130 4.66 -2.53 -1.05
N VAL A 131 5.00 -2.42 0.25
CA VAL A 131 5.56 -3.53 1.04
C VAL A 131 4.46 -4.18 1.89
N SER A 132 4.41 -5.51 1.89
CA SER A 132 3.42 -6.29 2.66
C SER A 132 4.05 -6.98 3.86
N LEU A 133 3.40 -6.92 5.03
CA LEU A 133 3.80 -7.57 6.27
C LEU A 133 2.63 -8.33 6.88
N GLY A 134 2.88 -9.47 7.50
CA GLY A 134 1.85 -10.27 8.17
C GLY A 134 1.10 -11.20 7.21
N ALA A 135 -0.22 -11.33 7.40
CA ALA A 135 -1.02 -12.33 6.69
C ALA A 135 -0.97 -12.14 5.16
N PRO A 136 -0.76 -13.21 4.37
CA PRO A 136 -0.84 -13.14 2.92
C PRO A 136 -2.27 -12.85 2.48
N ARG A 137 -2.42 -12.02 1.44
CA ARG A 137 -3.73 -11.62 0.92
C ARG A 137 -3.74 -11.66 -0.60
N LEU A 138 -4.88 -12.06 -1.16
CA LEU A 138 -5.11 -11.97 -2.60
C LEU A 138 -5.15 -10.49 -2.99
N PHE A 139 -4.39 -10.13 -3.99
CA PHE A 139 -4.40 -8.83 -4.64
C PHE A 139 -4.89 -9.01 -6.06
N LYS A 140 -5.78 -8.13 -6.51
CA LYS A 140 -6.32 -8.18 -7.86
C LYS A 140 -6.01 -6.89 -8.59
N ILE A 141 -5.63 -7.02 -9.84
CA ILE A 141 -5.42 -5.92 -10.79
C ILE A 141 -6.44 -6.10 -11.91
N ARG A 142 -7.16 -5.04 -12.26
CA ARG A 142 -8.18 -5.03 -13.30
C ARG A 142 -7.91 -3.92 -14.29
N HIS A 143 -7.78 -4.26 -15.57
CA HIS A 143 -7.68 -3.25 -16.62
C HIS A 143 -9.00 -2.49 -16.75
N ARG A 144 -8.95 -1.16 -16.82
CA ARG A 144 -10.16 -0.31 -16.74
C ARG A 144 -11.08 -0.50 -17.93
N GLN A 145 -10.52 -0.64 -19.13
CA GLN A 145 -11.28 -0.76 -20.38
C GLN A 145 -11.73 -2.20 -20.66
N THR A 146 -10.78 -3.13 -20.73
CA THR A 146 -11.05 -4.54 -21.09
C THR A 146 -11.67 -5.33 -19.95
N ARG A 147 -11.59 -4.83 -18.71
CA ARG A 147 -12.08 -5.49 -17.48
C ARG A 147 -11.39 -6.81 -17.15
N GLU A 148 -10.32 -7.14 -17.86
CA GLU A 148 -9.51 -8.33 -17.61
C GLU A 148 -8.85 -8.23 -16.22
N VAL A 149 -8.79 -9.36 -15.50
CA VAL A 149 -8.36 -9.40 -14.10
C VAL A 149 -7.18 -10.36 -13.92
N THR A 150 -6.05 -9.82 -13.49
CA THR A 150 -4.91 -10.60 -12.98
C THR A 150 -5.00 -10.67 -11.45
N SER A 151 -4.77 -11.84 -10.86
CA SER A 151 -4.80 -12.01 -9.40
C SER A 151 -3.58 -12.78 -8.93
N PHE A 152 -3.01 -12.36 -7.80
CA PHE A 152 -1.88 -13.03 -7.17
C PHE A 152 -1.87 -12.77 -5.66
N VAL A 153 -1.06 -13.52 -4.92
CA VAL A 153 -0.95 -13.38 -3.46
C VAL A 153 0.21 -12.47 -3.11
N LEU A 154 -0.05 -11.46 -2.28
CA LEU A 154 0.98 -10.65 -1.65
C LEU A 154 1.44 -11.32 -0.35
N GLU A 155 2.60 -11.95 -0.40
CA GLU A 155 3.24 -12.60 0.75
C GLU A 155 3.85 -11.61 1.74
N THR A 156 4.09 -12.04 2.98
CA THR A 156 4.85 -11.26 3.96
C THR A 156 6.27 -10.99 3.46
N GLY A 157 6.79 -9.80 3.75
CA GLY A 157 8.13 -9.37 3.32
C GLY A 157 8.26 -9.14 1.82
N SER A 158 7.17 -9.07 1.07
CA SER A 158 7.19 -8.81 -0.37
C SER A 158 7.07 -7.33 -0.72
N LEU A 159 7.56 -6.96 -1.91
CA LEU A 159 7.48 -5.62 -2.50
C LEU A 159 6.77 -5.70 -3.85
N LEU A 160 5.75 -4.88 -4.02
CA LEU A 160 5.10 -4.62 -5.29
C LEU A 160 5.43 -3.18 -5.72
N ILE A 161 6.02 -3.03 -6.89
CA ILE A 161 6.22 -1.74 -7.56
C ILE A 161 5.06 -1.51 -8.54
N MET A 162 4.50 -0.31 -8.49
CA MET A 162 3.52 0.18 -9.47
C MET A 162 4.07 1.48 -10.08
N SER A 163 4.12 1.57 -11.40
CA SER A 163 4.83 2.62 -12.12
C SER A 163 4.29 2.83 -13.54
N GLY A 164 4.77 3.87 -14.22
CA GLY A 164 4.33 4.17 -15.58
C GLY A 164 2.85 4.52 -15.61
N ASP A 165 2.10 3.92 -16.52
CA ASP A 165 0.66 4.14 -16.68
C ASP A 165 -0.20 3.22 -15.80
N SER A 166 0.39 2.52 -14.82
CA SER A 166 -0.32 1.54 -14.00
C SER A 166 -1.56 2.10 -13.29
N GLN A 167 -1.48 3.33 -12.77
CA GLN A 167 -2.60 3.99 -12.09
C GLN A 167 -3.62 4.58 -13.07
N HIS A 168 -3.22 4.81 -14.32
CA HIS A 168 -4.11 5.29 -15.38
C HIS A 168 -4.96 4.15 -15.96
N ASP A 169 -4.30 3.04 -16.30
CA ASP A 169 -4.88 1.93 -17.06
C ASP A 169 -5.55 0.87 -16.17
N TYR A 170 -5.14 0.76 -14.90
CA TYR A 170 -5.58 -0.31 -14.02
C TYR A 170 -6.17 0.19 -12.70
N GLU A 171 -7.19 -0.52 -12.24
CA GLU A 171 -7.65 -0.50 -10.87
C GLU A 171 -7.09 -1.71 -10.13
N HIS A 172 -6.93 -1.61 -8.81
CA HIS A 172 -6.53 -2.72 -7.97
C HIS A 172 -7.40 -2.81 -6.71
N SER A 173 -7.43 -4.00 -6.10
CA SER A 173 -8.23 -4.27 -4.91
C SER A 173 -7.62 -5.32 -4.00
N LEU A 174 -7.99 -5.23 -2.73
CA LEU A 174 -7.74 -6.24 -1.71
C LEU A 174 -9.10 -6.80 -1.24
N PRO A 175 -9.63 -7.85 -1.90
CA PRO A 175 -10.97 -8.36 -1.63
C PRO A 175 -11.11 -9.00 -0.24
N LYS A 176 -12.37 -9.14 0.19
CA LYS A 176 -12.74 -9.83 1.43
C LYS A 176 -12.35 -11.31 1.35
N GLN A 177 -11.69 -11.82 2.38
CA GLN A 177 -11.26 -13.21 2.49
C GLN A 177 -11.58 -13.73 3.90
N THR A 178 -12.84 -14.07 4.17
CA THR A 178 -13.39 -14.37 5.52
C THR A 178 -12.65 -15.46 6.31
N LYS A 179 -11.88 -16.32 5.63
CA LYS A 179 -11.04 -17.37 6.24
C LYS A 179 -9.72 -16.86 6.83
N VAL A 180 -9.23 -15.68 6.39
CA VAL A 180 -8.02 -15.07 6.95
C VAL A 180 -8.35 -14.42 8.29
N LYS A 181 -7.69 -14.87 9.36
CA LYS A 181 -7.92 -14.40 10.74
C LYS A 181 -6.78 -13.55 11.31
N GLN A 182 -5.65 -13.53 10.61
CA GLN A 182 -4.46 -12.80 10.99
C GLN A 182 -4.41 -11.45 10.27
N GLY A 183 -3.79 -10.47 10.92
CA GLY A 183 -3.66 -9.12 10.37
C GLY A 183 -2.56 -8.99 9.32
N ARG A 184 -2.71 -7.99 8.45
CA ARG A 184 -1.76 -7.60 7.41
C ARG A 184 -1.52 -6.10 7.46
N ILE A 185 -0.26 -5.67 7.47
CA ILE A 185 0.13 -4.28 7.27
C ILE A 185 0.64 -4.10 5.84
N ASN A 186 0.18 -3.03 5.19
CA ASN A 186 0.67 -2.58 3.89
C ASN A 186 1.35 -1.22 4.06
N LEU A 187 2.58 -1.09 3.56
CA LEU A 187 3.35 0.14 3.54
C LEU A 187 3.42 0.65 2.10
N THR A 188 2.66 1.71 1.77
CA THR A 188 2.60 2.29 0.42
C THR A 188 3.40 3.59 0.36
N PHE A 189 4.66 3.50 -0.06
CA PHE A 189 5.55 4.65 -0.22
C PHE A 189 5.23 5.40 -1.51
N ARG A 190 5.16 6.73 -1.42
CA ARG A 190 4.76 7.64 -2.50
C ARG A 190 5.66 8.88 -2.55
N THR A 191 5.68 9.56 -3.69
CA THR A 191 6.12 10.97 -3.79
C THR A 191 4.88 11.85 -3.94
N VAL A 192 4.78 12.85 -3.08
CA VAL A 192 3.72 13.86 -3.06
C VAL A 192 4.34 15.22 -3.36
N GLY A 193 3.84 15.96 -4.34
CA GLY A 193 4.37 17.30 -4.68
C GLY A 193 3.87 17.84 -6.00
#